data_AF-A0AB32WDR2-F1
#
_entry.id   AF-A0AB32WDR2-F1
#
_cell.length_a   1.000
_cell.length_b   1.000
_cell.length_c   1.000
_cell.angle_alpha   90.00
_cell.angle_beta   90.00
_cell.angle_gamma   90.00
#
_symmetry.space_group_name_H-M   'P 1'
#
loop_
_entity.id
_entity.type
_entity.pdbx_description
1 polymer ?
#
loop_
_entity_poly.entity_id
_entity_poly.type
_entity_poly.pdbx_seq_one_letter_code
_entity_poly.pdbx_strand_id
1 'polypeptide(L)'
;MYFLNCLCLLLGRFDGKKFEGIVAEYGKQMLHLLLSELHCNDDNVIDGVVSIFKAVIFNPKHSSGSSVTDTKQMDAVVLLLLHLLDERDGAARAVVMLIAEYYSITADGHCLEEVIKLLASGNAIQRRNVFDVISELIHILTDAAHIVSHSTWQNIANNLLLCLGDEETAIWEQASNLLPLIDPSFVLPALVRLVCSSDEKIQPAAAEAFVRVLKHHNQKPEVAFRLLDSLSNLSQGLADAETGAHTVEGSKLDCDRVLRLILEWFKTVQDWNILIGPLIDNMLAEPSNANIVWLLSHINAQLAEAADVVLHRVLLLMKGQKDMIDEAFFS
;
A
#
# COMPACT_ATOMS: atom_id res chain seq x y z
N MET A 1 21.79 -28.85 13.31
CA MET A 1 22.77 -28.47 12.27
C MET A 1 23.09 -29.57 11.26
N TYR A 2 23.82 -30.66 11.59
CA TYR A 2 24.26 -31.64 10.58
C TYR A 2 23.12 -32.36 9.85
N PHE A 3 22.08 -32.78 10.56
CA PHE A 3 20.91 -33.42 9.95
C PHE A 3 20.21 -32.50 8.95
N LEU A 4 19.98 -31.24 9.33
CA LEU A 4 19.31 -30.26 8.49
C LEU A 4 20.14 -29.93 7.23
N ASN A 5 21.46 -29.77 7.37
CA ASN A 5 22.35 -29.56 6.23
C ASN A 5 22.37 -30.78 5.30
N CYS A 6 22.40 -32.00 5.85
CA CYS A 6 22.27 -33.22 5.06
C CYS A 6 20.92 -33.29 4.35
N LEU A 7 19.84 -32.88 5.02
CA LEU A 7 18.50 -32.83 4.45
C LEU A 7 18.42 -31.80 3.31
N CYS A 8 18.92 -30.57 3.50
CA CYS A 8 19.00 -29.55 2.46
C CYS A 8 19.81 -30.05 1.25
N LEU A 9 20.97 -30.68 1.48
CA LEU A 9 21.80 -31.24 0.42
C LEU A 9 21.14 -32.43 -0.31
N LEU A 10 20.39 -33.27 0.41
CA LEU A 10 19.64 -34.39 -0.17
C LEU A 10 18.48 -33.89 -1.01
N LEU A 11 17.67 -32.99 -0.46
CA LEU A 11 16.51 -32.40 -1.14
C LEU A 11 16.95 -31.61 -2.39
N GLY A 12 18.03 -30.84 -2.30
CA GLY A 12 18.58 -30.10 -3.45
C GLY A 12 19.16 -30.98 -4.56
N ARG A 13 19.37 -32.28 -4.32
CA ARG A 13 19.85 -33.25 -5.33
C ARG A 13 18.74 -34.08 -5.95
N PHE A 14 17.51 -34.01 -5.43
CA PHE A 14 16.40 -34.76 -6.01
C PHE A 14 15.91 -34.09 -7.30
N ASP A 15 15.61 -34.94 -8.30
CA ASP A 15 14.78 -34.48 -9.42
C ASP A 15 13.36 -34.18 -8.91
N GLY A 16 12.64 -33.28 -9.59
CA GLY A 16 11.35 -32.81 -9.09
C GLY A 16 10.33 -33.91 -8.79
N LYS A 17 10.38 -35.06 -9.52
CA LYS A 17 9.47 -36.19 -9.28
C LYS A 17 9.81 -36.94 -7.99
N LYS A 18 11.09 -37.14 -7.70
CA LYS A 18 11.53 -37.76 -6.43
C LYS A 18 11.26 -36.86 -5.24
N PHE A 19 11.45 -35.56 -5.40
CA PHE A 19 11.13 -34.58 -4.37
C PHE A 19 9.63 -34.62 -4.02
N GLU A 20 8.75 -34.54 -5.04
CA GLU A 20 7.30 -34.65 -4.87
C GLU A 20 6.90 -35.97 -4.18
N GLY A 21 7.50 -37.11 -4.57
CA GLY A 21 7.22 -38.40 -3.94
C GLY A 21 7.58 -38.43 -2.45
N ILE A 22 8.74 -37.86 -2.08
CA ILE A 22 9.19 -37.81 -0.67
C ILE A 22 8.33 -36.86 0.15
N VAL A 23 7.96 -35.69 -0.40
CA VAL A 23 7.05 -34.75 0.25
C VAL A 23 5.66 -35.37 0.44
N ALA A 24 5.16 -36.12 -0.55
CA ALA A 24 3.86 -36.80 -0.42
C ALA A 24 3.87 -37.88 0.67
N GLU A 25 4.97 -38.64 0.79
CA GLU A 25 5.08 -39.77 1.73
C GLU A 25 5.43 -39.33 3.16
N TYR A 26 6.38 -38.41 3.32
CA TYR A 26 6.93 -38.02 4.62
C TYR A 26 6.65 -36.55 5.01
N GLY A 27 6.02 -35.77 4.13
CA GLY A 27 5.88 -34.31 4.29
C GLY A 27 5.19 -33.89 5.59
N LYS A 28 4.18 -34.61 6.05
CA LYS A 28 3.51 -34.30 7.34
C LYS A 28 4.44 -34.46 8.55
N GLN A 29 5.27 -35.50 8.55
CA GLN A 29 6.22 -35.75 9.64
C GLN A 29 7.39 -34.77 9.57
N MET A 30 7.86 -34.47 8.37
CA MET A 30 8.87 -33.43 8.13
C MET A 30 8.35 -32.06 8.56
N LEU A 31 7.09 -31.72 8.27
CA LEU A 31 6.48 -30.44 8.61
C LEU A 31 6.55 -30.15 10.11
N HIS A 32 6.14 -31.10 10.96
CA HIS A 32 6.20 -30.92 12.41
C HIS A 32 7.63 -30.72 12.93
N LEU A 33 8.60 -31.45 12.38
CA LEU A 33 10.01 -31.28 12.74
C LEU A 33 10.54 -29.91 12.30
N LEU A 34 10.27 -29.52 11.06
CA LEU A 34 10.68 -28.23 10.50
C LEU A 34 10.08 -27.04 11.27
N LEU A 35 8.79 -27.10 11.63
CA LEU A 35 8.14 -26.08 12.45
C LEU A 35 8.81 -25.92 13.82
N SER A 36 9.24 -27.03 14.44
CA SER A 36 9.95 -26.96 15.73
C SER A 36 11.33 -26.31 15.60
N GLU A 37 12.03 -26.53 14.49
CA GLU A 37 13.37 -25.96 14.22
C GLU A 37 13.32 -24.46 13.91
N LEU A 38 12.17 -23.90 13.53
CA LEU A 38 12.00 -22.43 13.38
C LEU A 38 12.15 -21.67 14.70
N HIS A 39 11.93 -22.35 15.84
CA HIS A 39 12.15 -21.77 17.18
C HIS A 39 13.61 -21.90 17.64
N CYS A 40 14.51 -22.38 16.78
CA CYS A 40 15.94 -22.42 17.09
C CYS A 40 16.52 -21.00 17.15
N ASN A 41 17.61 -20.82 17.89
CA ASN A 41 18.34 -19.54 17.94
C ASN A 41 19.50 -19.46 16.93
N ASP A 42 19.65 -20.45 16.04
CA ASP A 42 20.70 -20.50 15.02
C ASP A 42 20.14 -20.08 13.66
N ASP A 43 20.53 -18.88 13.21
CA ASP A 43 20.05 -18.31 11.94
C ASP A 43 20.31 -19.23 10.74
N ASN A 44 21.41 -20.01 10.74
CA ASN A 44 21.69 -20.94 9.63
C ASN A 44 20.71 -22.12 9.61
N VAL A 45 20.23 -22.55 10.78
CA VAL A 45 19.22 -23.60 10.90
C VAL A 45 17.89 -23.06 10.40
N ILE A 46 17.51 -21.84 10.83
CA ILE A 46 16.30 -21.16 10.38
C ILE A 46 16.32 -21.00 8.85
N ASP A 47 17.40 -20.48 8.27
CA ASP A 47 17.55 -20.28 6.83
C ASP A 47 17.42 -21.59 6.05
N GLY A 48 18.00 -22.67 6.58
CA GLY A 48 17.85 -24.01 6.00
C GLY A 48 16.41 -24.49 6.01
N VAL A 49 15.69 -24.29 7.12
CA VAL A 49 14.28 -24.65 7.26
C VAL A 49 13.40 -23.82 6.32
N VAL A 50 13.60 -22.51 6.27
CA VAL A 50 12.90 -21.59 5.36
C VAL A 50 13.14 -22.00 3.91
N SER A 51 14.38 -22.34 3.54
CA SER A 51 14.70 -22.82 2.18
C SER A 51 13.95 -24.10 1.81
N ILE A 52 13.80 -25.04 2.76
CA ILE A 52 12.99 -26.25 2.55
C ILE A 52 11.52 -25.88 2.36
N PHE A 53 10.98 -24.99 3.21
CA PHE A 53 9.61 -24.51 3.06
C PHE A 53 9.37 -23.86 1.70
N LYS A 54 10.27 -22.97 1.24
CA LYS A 54 10.18 -22.37 -0.09
C LYS A 54 10.16 -23.43 -1.19
N ALA A 55 11.01 -24.46 -1.10
CA ALA A 55 11.03 -25.54 -2.09
C ALA A 55 9.74 -26.36 -2.12
N VAL A 56 9.09 -26.56 -0.96
CA VAL A 56 7.83 -27.28 -0.83
C VAL A 56 6.64 -26.43 -1.28
N ILE A 57 6.59 -25.17 -0.83
CA ILE A 57 5.46 -24.25 -1.03
C ILE A 57 5.50 -23.62 -2.43
N PHE A 58 6.67 -23.32 -2.99
CA PHE A 58 6.78 -22.62 -4.28
C PHE A 58 7.02 -23.56 -5.46
N ASN A 59 6.80 -24.87 -5.31
CA ASN A 59 7.15 -25.85 -6.36
C ASN A 59 6.42 -25.52 -7.70
N PRO A 60 7.16 -25.11 -8.75
CA PRO A 60 6.58 -24.55 -9.97
C PRO A 60 5.86 -25.56 -10.86
N LYS A 61 5.93 -26.86 -10.58
CA LYS A 61 5.28 -27.90 -11.40
C LYS A 61 3.80 -28.10 -11.09
N HIS A 62 3.30 -27.57 -9.98
CA HIS A 62 1.87 -27.61 -9.67
C HIS A 62 1.07 -26.55 -10.46
N SER A 63 1.71 -25.51 -11.00
CA SER A 63 1.00 -24.44 -11.74
C SER A 63 0.49 -24.85 -13.14
N SER A 64 0.96 -25.98 -13.69
CA SER A 64 0.64 -26.40 -15.08
C SER A 64 -0.44 -27.50 -15.19
N GLY A 65 -1.20 -27.78 -14.12
CA GLY A 65 -2.34 -28.72 -14.23
C GLY A 65 -2.81 -29.38 -12.93
N SER A 66 -2.69 -28.71 -11.77
CA SER A 66 -3.01 -29.33 -10.48
C SER A 66 -4.50 -29.50 -10.23
N SER A 67 -4.86 -30.67 -9.69
CA SER A 67 -6.18 -30.95 -9.14
C SER A 67 -6.48 -30.16 -7.86
N VAL A 68 -7.77 -29.89 -7.59
CA VAL A 68 -8.31 -29.19 -6.41
C VAL A 68 -7.77 -29.69 -5.05
N THR A 69 -7.25 -30.92 -4.97
CA THR A 69 -6.69 -31.49 -3.75
C THR A 69 -5.32 -30.91 -3.37
N ASP A 70 -4.52 -30.47 -4.34
CA ASP A 70 -3.14 -29.99 -4.09
C ASP A 70 -3.14 -28.58 -3.50
N THR A 71 -4.04 -27.71 -3.99
CA THR A 71 -4.26 -26.35 -3.46
C THR A 71 -4.65 -26.40 -1.97
N LYS A 72 -5.56 -27.31 -1.59
CA LYS A 72 -6.02 -27.48 -0.20
C LYS A 72 -4.92 -27.89 0.78
N GLN A 73 -3.89 -28.59 0.29
CA GLN A 73 -2.76 -29.01 1.14
C GLN A 73 -1.76 -27.87 1.35
N MET A 74 -1.56 -27.02 0.35
CA MET A 74 -0.73 -25.81 0.47
C MET A 74 -1.38 -24.79 1.39
N ASP A 75 -2.70 -24.59 1.28
CA ASP A 75 -3.48 -23.75 2.20
C ASP A 75 -3.33 -24.21 3.66
N ALA A 76 -3.30 -25.52 3.91
CA ALA A 76 -3.10 -26.06 5.26
C ALA A 76 -1.71 -25.78 5.83
N VAL A 77 -0.66 -25.79 4.99
CA VAL A 77 0.70 -25.42 5.42
C VAL A 77 0.78 -23.93 5.73
N VAL A 78 0.16 -23.09 4.90
CA VAL A 78 0.13 -21.63 5.11
C VAL A 78 -0.61 -21.29 6.40
N LEU A 79 -1.76 -21.92 6.68
CA LEU A 79 -2.47 -21.77 7.95
C LEU A 79 -1.60 -22.14 9.16
N LEU A 80 -0.77 -23.18 9.05
CA LEU A 80 0.19 -23.55 10.11
C LEU A 80 1.29 -22.51 10.29
N LEU A 81 1.77 -21.88 9.20
CA LEU A 81 2.73 -20.78 9.28
C LEU A 81 2.11 -19.54 9.91
N LEU A 82 0.82 -19.26 9.65
CA LEU A 82 0.11 -18.14 10.28
C LEU A 82 0.03 -18.29 11.80
N HIS A 83 -0.09 -19.51 12.34
CA HIS A 83 -0.04 -19.75 13.79
C HIS A 83 1.31 -19.41 14.42
N LEU A 84 2.40 -19.36 13.65
CA LEU A 84 3.70 -18.92 14.15
C LEU A 84 3.80 -17.39 14.27
N LEU A 85 2.76 -16.65 13.86
CA LEU A 85 2.65 -15.20 14.11
C LEU A 85 2.03 -14.91 15.49
N ASP A 86 1.69 -15.93 16.28
CA ASP A 86 1.08 -15.78 17.61
C ASP A 86 2.04 -15.17 18.64
N GLU A 87 3.34 -15.37 18.44
CA GLU A 87 4.43 -14.84 19.25
C GLU A 87 5.31 -13.89 18.43
N ARG A 88 6.06 -13.00 19.08
CA ARG A 88 7.01 -12.09 18.39
C ARG A 88 8.45 -12.54 18.62
N ASP A 89 8.76 -13.73 18.15
CA ASP A 89 10.03 -14.43 18.37
C ASP A 89 10.84 -14.62 17.07
N GLY A 90 11.86 -15.49 17.09
CA GLY A 90 12.66 -15.80 15.91
C GLY A 90 11.87 -16.54 14.82
N ALA A 91 10.96 -17.43 15.22
CA ALA A 91 10.12 -18.18 14.30
C ALA A 91 9.18 -17.24 13.54
N ALA A 92 8.51 -16.32 14.24
CA ALA A 92 7.64 -15.30 13.64
C ALA A 92 8.38 -14.48 12.57
N ARG A 93 9.59 -13.99 12.88
CA ARG A 93 10.42 -13.25 11.91
C ARG A 93 10.74 -14.07 10.67
N ALA A 94 11.03 -15.36 10.84
CA ALA A 94 11.36 -16.25 9.73
C ALA A 94 10.15 -16.50 8.81
N VAL A 95 8.96 -16.69 9.39
CA VAL A 95 7.75 -16.97 8.60
C VAL A 95 7.16 -15.72 7.96
N VAL A 96 7.40 -14.52 8.49
CA VAL A 96 6.93 -13.25 7.90
C VAL A 96 7.30 -13.15 6.42
N MET A 97 8.59 -13.32 6.10
CA MET A 97 9.09 -13.25 4.73
C MET A 97 8.57 -14.41 3.85
N LEU A 98 8.50 -15.62 4.41
CA LEU A 98 7.99 -16.80 3.70
C LEU A 98 6.52 -16.63 3.30
N ILE A 99 5.70 -16.10 4.21
CA ILE A 99 4.27 -15.85 4.00
C ILE A 99 4.09 -14.73 2.95
N ALA A 100 4.85 -13.64 3.06
CA ALA A 100 4.80 -12.54 2.09
C ALA A 100 5.17 -13.02 0.67
N GLU A 101 6.24 -13.79 0.53
CA GLU A 101 6.65 -14.36 -0.75
C GLU A 101 5.58 -15.31 -1.32
N TYR A 102 4.95 -16.15 -0.49
CA TYR A 102 3.86 -17.01 -0.93
C TYR A 102 2.72 -16.21 -1.56
N TYR A 103 2.24 -15.20 -0.83
CA TYR A 103 1.12 -14.38 -1.29
C TYR A 103 1.45 -13.51 -2.50
N SER A 104 2.74 -13.23 -2.74
CA SER A 104 3.16 -12.53 -3.96
C SER A 104 3.03 -13.37 -5.24
N ILE A 105 3.06 -14.72 -5.12
CA ILE A 105 3.04 -15.65 -6.26
C ILE A 105 1.64 -16.23 -6.49
N THR A 106 0.81 -16.33 -5.45
CA THR A 106 -0.59 -16.77 -5.57
C THR A 106 -1.44 -15.66 -6.18
N ALA A 107 -1.75 -15.80 -7.48
CA ALA A 107 -2.43 -14.78 -8.27
C ALA A 107 -3.93 -14.55 -7.89
N ASP A 108 -4.49 -15.39 -7.04
CA ASP A 108 -5.86 -15.31 -6.54
C ASP A 108 -5.91 -14.56 -5.21
N GLY A 109 -6.31 -13.29 -5.26
CA GLY A 109 -6.42 -12.41 -4.08
C GLY A 109 -7.27 -12.95 -2.91
N HIS A 110 -7.95 -14.10 -3.07
CA HIS A 110 -8.56 -14.88 -2.00
C HIS A 110 -7.56 -15.38 -0.96
N CYS A 111 -6.31 -15.65 -1.36
CA CYS A 111 -5.30 -16.16 -0.45
C CYS A 111 -4.97 -15.11 0.65
N LEU A 112 -4.92 -13.83 0.26
CA LEU A 112 -4.62 -12.71 1.17
C LEU A 112 -5.72 -12.47 2.23
N GLU A 113 -6.93 -13.00 2.03
CA GLU A 113 -8.06 -12.80 2.92
C GLU A 113 -7.77 -13.31 4.34
N GLU A 114 -7.01 -14.39 4.49
CA GLU A 114 -6.65 -14.95 5.81
C GLU A 114 -5.68 -14.04 6.59
N VAL A 115 -4.68 -13.46 5.90
CA VAL A 115 -3.79 -12.45 6.50
C VAL A 115 -4.59 -11.21 6.92
N ILE A 116 -5.49 -10.75 6.07
CA ILE A 116 -6.37 -9.61 6.35
C ILE A 116 -7.30 -9.89 7.53
N LYS A 117 -7.87 -11.11 7.64
CA LYS A 117 -8.70 -11.52 8.79
C LYS A 117 -7.91 -11.44 10.10
N LEU A 118 -6.64 -11.85 10.10
CA LEU A 118 -5.79 -11.75 11.28
C LEU A 118 -5.50 -10.29 11.66
N LEU A 119 -5.39 -9.39 10.68
CA LEU A 119 -5.26 -7.95 10.97
C LEU A 119 -6.49 -7.39 11.71
N ALA A 120 -7.69 -7.87 11.36
CA ALA A 120 -8.96 -7.41 11.94
C ALA A 120 -9.33 -8.10 13.26
N SER A 121 -8.95 -9.37 13.46
CA SER A 121 -9.44 -10.22 14.56
C SER A 121 -8.35 -10.81 15.45
N GLY A 122 -7.08 -10.65 15.09
CA GLY A 122 -5.95 -11.15 15.86
C GLY A 122 -5.75 -10.40 17.18
N ASN A 123 -4.97 -10.99 18.08
CA ASN A 123 -4.49 -10.28 19.26
C ASN A 123 -3.42 -9.24 18.88
N ALA A 124 -3.07 -8.34 19.81
CA ALA A 124 -2.08 -7.28 19.60
C ALA A 124 -0.77 -7.75 18.95
N ILE A 125 -0.23 -8.89 19.40
CA ILE A 125 1.04 -9.46 18.91
C ILE A 125 0.87 -9.98 17.49
N GLN A 126 -0.17 -10.79 17.25
CA GLN A 126 -0.50 -11.32 15.94
C GLN A 126 -0.67 -10.21 14.91
N ARG A 127 -1.44 -9.16 15.26
CA ARG A 127 -1.68 -8.04 14.36
C ARG A 127 -0.40 -7.30 13.99
N ARG A 128 0.50 -7.08 14.97
CA ARG A 128 1.81 -6.47 14.72
C ARG A 128 2.69 -7.32 13.80
N ASN A 129 2.70 -8.63 13.96
CA ASN A 129 3.44 -9.53 13.08
C ASN A 129 2.81 -9.62 11.68
N VAL A 130 1.48 -9.54 11.59
CA VAL A 130 0.76 -9.43 10.31
C VAL A 130 1.09 -8.13 9.59
N PHE A 131 1.28 -7.02 10.30
CA PHE A 131 1.82 -5.79 9.68
C PHE A 131 3.21 -6.01 9.11
N ASP A 132 4.07 -6.77 9.80
CA ASP A 132 5.39 -7.11 9.28
C ASP A 132 5.25 -7.95 7.97
N VAL A 133 4.29 -8.89 7.89
CA VAL A 133 3.95 -9.61 6.64
C VAL A 133 3.50 -8.66 5.54
N ILE A 134 2.57 -7.74 5.83
CA ILE A 134 2.05 -6.79 4.84
C ILE A 134 3.16 -5.85 4.37
N SER A 135 4.07 -5.43 5.25
CA SER A 135 5.24 -4.62 4.90
C SER A 135 6.12 -5.31 3.88
N GLU A 136 6.51 -6.56 4.14
CA GLU A 136 7.31 -7.36 3.21
C GLU A 136 6.57 -7.63 1.91
N LEU A 137 5.26 -7.90 1.98
CA LEU A 137 4.44 -8.08 0.78
C LEU A 137 4.44 -6.81 -0.08
N ILE A 138 4.20 -5.63 0.51
CA ILE A 138 4.24 -4.35 -0.23
C ILE A 138 5.60 -4.15 -0.90
N HIS A 139 6.70 -4.46 -0.20
CA HIS A 139 8.04 -4.37 -0.78
C HIS A 139 8.19 -5.29 -2.01
N ILE A 140 7.85 -6.57 -1.88
CA ILE A 140 7.94 -7.56 -2.97
C ILE A 140 7.06 -7.14 -4.16
N LEU A 141 5.84 -6.67 -3.89
CA LEU A 141 4.88 -6.29 -4.92
C LEU A 141 5.26 -4.98 -5.63
N THR A 142 5.95 -4.07 -4.96
CA THR A 142 6.43 -2.81 -5.56
C THR A 142 7.49 -3.10 -6.62
N ASP A 143 8.38 -4.06 -6.37
CA ASP A 143 9.38 -4.50 -7.36
C ASP A 143 8.75 -5.26 -8.53
N ALA A 144 7.57 -5.86 -8.32
CA ALA A 144 6.81 -6.67 -9.29
C ALA A 144 5.52 -6.00 -9.79
N ALA A 145 5.43 -4.66 -9.75
CA ALA A 145 4.19 -3.88 -9.86
C ALA A 145 3.24 -4.16 -11.05
N HIS A 146 3.72 -4.83 -12.10
CA HIS A 146 2.92 -5.18 -13.28
C HIS A 146 2.11 -6.49 -13.15
N ILE A 147 2.32 -7.26 -12.08
CA ILE A 147 1.71 -8.59 -11.90
C ILE A 147 0.45 -8.54 -11.01
N VAL A 148 0.33 -7.52 -10.16
CA VAL A 148 -0.69 -7.46 -9.10
C VAL A 148 -1.98 -6.79 -9.58
N SER A 149 -3.12 -7.37 -9.23
CA SER A 149 -4.42 -6.78 -9.53
C SER A 149 -4.69 -5.49 -8.73
N HIS A 150 -5.37 -4.53 -9.35
CA HIS A 150 -5.84 -3.31 -8.70
C HIS A 150 -6.71 -3.62 -7.45
N SER A 151 -7.52 -4.68 -7.50
CA SER A 151 -8.35 -5.13 -6.37
C SER A 151 -7.53 -5.54 -5.14
N THR A 152 -6.37 -6.18 -5.32
CA THR A 152 -5.51 -6.58 -4.21
C THR A 152 -4.96 -5.35 -3.48
N TRP A 153 -4.43 -4.39 -4.23
CA TRP A 153 -3.93 -3.13 -3.67
C TRP A 153 -5.03 -2.34 -2.94
N GLN A 154 -6.21 -2.23 -3.54
CA GLN A 154 -7.35 -1.57 -2.89
C GLN A 154 -7.75 -2.27 -1.59
N ASN A 155 -7.72 -3.61 -1.56
CA ASN A 155 -8.08 -4.37 -0.36
C ASN A 155 -7.05 -4.16 0.76
N ILE A 156 -5.75 -4.21 0.45
CA ILE A 156 -4.69 -3.89 1.42
C ILE A 156 -4.88 -2.47 1.96
N ALA A 157 -5.02 -1.49 1.07
CA ALA A 157 -5.21 -0.08 1.44
C ALA A 157 -6.41 0.11 2.38
N ASN A 158 -7.57 -0.46 2.06
CA ASN A 158 -8.78 -0.34 2.87
C ASN A 158 -8.59 -0.90 4.28
N ASN A 159 -7.93 -2.05 4.41
CA ASN A 159 -7.71 -2.67 5.72
C ASN A 159 -6.69 -1.92 6.57
N LEU A 160 -5.64 -1.36 5.97
CA LEU A 160 -4.72 -0.45 6.66
C LEU A 160 -5.43 0.83 7.14
N LEU A 161 -6.32 1.39 6.32
CA LEU A 161 -7.10 2.58 6.68
C LEU A 161 -8.06 2.31 7.85
N LEU A 162 -8.68 1.12 7.92
CA LEU A 162 -9.49 0.72 9.06
C LEU A 162 -8.68 0.67 10.36
N CYS A 163 -7.41 0.26 10.29
CA CYS A 163 -6.51 0.21 11.45
C CYS A 163 -6.14 1.59 12.01
N LEU A 164 -6.44 2.69 11.31
CA LEU A 164 -6.24 4.04 11.85
C LEU A 164 -7.18 4.36 13.02
N GLY A 165 -8.32 3.67 13.10
CA GLY A 165 -9.28 3.83 14.20
C GLY A 165 -9.05 2.85 15.35
N ASP A 166 -7.91 2.17 15.39
CA ASP A 166 -7.65 1.16 16.41
C ASP A 166 -7.41 1.76 17.80
N GLU A 167 -7.82 1.05 18.84
CA GLU A 167 -7.59 1.46 20.22
C GLU A 167 -6.12 1.33 20.62
N GLU A 168 -5.38 0.41 20.00
CA GLU A 168 -3.98 0.19 20.27
C GLU A 168 -3.09 1.12 19.42
N THR A 169 -2.37 2.00 20.11
CA THR A 169 -1.56 3.05 19.46
C THR A 169 -0.51 2.52 18.49
N ALA A 170 0.12 1.40 18.84
CA ALA A 170 1.12 0.76 18.00
C ALA A 170 0.55 0.27 16.65
N ILE A 171 -0.73 -0.11 16.60
CA ILE A 171 -1.38 -0.63 15.40
C ILE A 171 -1.64 0.49 14.40
N TRP A 172 -2.26 1.59 14.84
CA TRP A 172 -2.50 2.72 13.93
C TRP A 172 -1.19 3.40 13.51
N GLU A 173 -0.16 3.40 14.37
CA GLU A 173 1.18 3.89 14.01
C GLU A 173 1.82 3.02 12.90
N GLN A 174 1.76 1.69 13.02
CA GLN A 174 2.23 0.78 11.96
C GLN A 174 1.45 0.99 10.65
N ALA A 175 0.12 1.08 10.73
CA ALA A 175 -0.70 1.38 9.56
C ALA A 175 -0.30 2.71 8.90
N SER A 176 -0.11 3.76 9.71
CA SER A 176 0.32 5.08 9.25
C SER A 176 1.68 5.05 8.56
N ASN A 177 2.60 4.19 9.00
CA ASN A 177 3.92 4.03 8.40
C ASN A 177 3.89 3.26 7.07
N LEU A 178 2.90 2.39 6.85
CA LEU A 178 2.76 1.58 5.64
C LEU A 178 1.95 2.26 4.53
N LEU A 179 0.96 3.09 4.87
CA LEU A 179 0.14 3.81 3.88
C LEU A 179 0.96 4.61 2.84
N PRO A 180 2.08 5.28 3.18
CA PRO A 180 2.92 5.96 2.20
C PRO A 180 3.62 5.04 1.19
N LEU A 181 3.69 3.74 1.44
CA LEU A 181 4.30 2.77 0.53
C LEU A 181 3.32 2.28 -0.54
N ILE A 182 2.03 2.59 -0.40
CA ILE A 182 0.98 2.25 -1.36
C ILE A 182 0.76 3.43 -2.33
N ASP A 183 0.40 3.15 -3.59
CA ASP A 183 0.07 4.21 -4.53
C ASP A 183 -1.02 5.15 -3.95
N PRO A 184 -0.75 6.47 -3.90
CA PRO A 184 -1.67 7.47 -3.38
C PRO A 184 -3.11 7.40 -3.92
N SER A 185 -3.32 6.87 -5.12
CA SER A 185 -4.67 6.74 -5.69
C SER A 185 -5.59 5.82 -4.87
N PHE A 186 -5.03 4.83 -4.17
CA PHE A 186 -5.81 3.90 -3.34
C PHE A 186 -6.13 4.47 -1.95
N VAL A 187 -5.29 5.37 -1.44
CA VAL A 187 -5.33 5.81 -0.03
C VAL A 187 -5.85 7.23 0.14
N LEU A 188 -5.48 8.18 -0.72
CA LEU A 188 -5.79 9.61 -0.54
C LEU A 188 -7.30 9.91 -0.48
N PRO A 189 -8.15 9.39 -1.39
CA PRO A 189 -9.57 9.71 -1.36
C PRO A 189 -10.23 9.28 -0.04
N ALA A 190 -9.79 8.16 0.54
CA ALA A 190 -10.30 7.66 1.81
C ALA A 190 -9.71 8.44 3.00
N LEU A 191 -8.41 8.76 2.99
CA LEU A 191 -7.78 9.58 4.03
C LEU A 191 -8.41 10.96 4.14
N VAL A 192 -8.70 11.62 3.01
CA VAL A 192 -9.39 12.92 3.00
C VAL A 192 -10.72 12.82 3.74
N ARG A 193 -11.52 11.77 3.45
CA ARG A 193 -12.79 11.53 4.16
C ARG A 193 -12.60 11.27 5.66
N LEU A 194 -11.57 10.51 6.05
CA LEU A 194 -11.28 10.22 7.46
C LEU A 194 -10.83 11.46 8.23
N VAL A 195 -10.03 12.34 7.62
CA VAL A 195 -9.61 13.63 8.22
C VAL A 195 -10.80 14.56 8.42
N CYS A 196 -11.75 14.53 7.50
CA CYS A 196 -13.03 15.24 7.56
C CYS A 196 -14.05 14.55 8.48
N SER A 197 -13.74 13.38 9.05
CA SER A 197 -14.67 12.69 9.94
C SER A 197 -14.86 13.48 11.24
N SER A 198 -16.09 13.40 11.77
CA SER A 198 -16.43 13.90 13.11
C SER A 198 -15.97 12.94 14.23
N ASP A 199 -15.42 11.77 13.88
CA ASP A 199 -14.88 10.81 14.85
C ASP A 199 -13.54 11.29 15.43
N GLU A 200 -13.59 11.84 16.64
CA GLU A 200 -12.42 12.35 17.37
C GLU A 200 -11.36 11.29 17.67
N LYS A 201 -11.69 9.99 17.62
CA LYS A 201 -10.70 8.92 17.83
C LYS A 201 -9.85 8.68 16.59
N ILE A 202 -10.47 8.66 15.41
CA ILE A 202 -9.81 8.32 14.15
C ILE A 202 -9.11 9.53 13.55
N GLN A 203 -9.69 10.73 13.76
CA GLN A 203 -9.26 11.94 13.08
C GLN A 203 -7.77 12.30 13.30
N PRO A 204 -7.18 12.20 14.50
CA PRO A 204 -5.77 12.52 14.70
C PRO A 204 -4.84 11.56 13.95
N ALA A 205 -5.12 10.25 14.02
CA ALA A 205 -4.36 9.22 13.30
C ALA A 205 -4.47 9.39 11.78
N ALA A 206 -5.68 9.69 11.28
CA ALA A 206 -5.91 9.98 9.87
C ALA A 206 -5.17 11.24 9.40
N ALA A 207 -5.15 12.31 10.20
CA ALA A 207 -4.43 13.54 9.89
C ALA A 207 -2.92 13.30 9.82
N GLU A 208 -2.36 12.53 10.76
CA GLU A 208 -0.95 12.17 10.75
C GLU A 208 -0.58 11.30 9.54
N ALA A 209 -1.37 10.26 9.28
CA ALA A 209 -1.18 9.40 8.12
C ALA A 209 -1.25 10.18 6.80
N PHE A 210 -2.23 11.09 6.67
CA PHE A 210 -2.38 11.97 5.52
C PHE A 210 -1.12 12.82 5.27
N VAL A 211 -0.61 13.49 6.31
CA VAL A 211 0.63 14.28 6.20
C VAL A 211 1.83 13.39 5.85
N ARG A 212 1.91 12.18 6.40
CA ARG A 212 3.00 11.23 6.11
C ARG A 212 3.01 10.78 4.65
N VAL A 213 1.84 10.49 4.06
CA VAL A 213 1.69 10.15 2.64
C VAL A 213 2.15 11.31 1.75
N LEU A 214 1.69 12.53 2.04
CA LEU A 214 2.08 13.71 1.26
C LEU A 214 3.58 14.02 1.34
N LYS A 215 4.19 13.86 2.52
CA LYS A 215 5.64 14.03 2.69
C LYS A 215 6.44 12.98 1.94
N HIS A 216 6.00 11.72 1.94
CA HIS A 216 6.70 10.63 1.26
C HIS A 216 6.71 10.80 -0.26
N HIS A 217 5.64 11.37 -0.84
CA HIS A 217 5.54 11.61 -2.28
C HIS A 217 5.70 13.09 -2.67
N ASN A 218 6.45 13.87 -1.90
CA ASN A 218 6.61 15.31 -2.11
C ASN A 218 7.27 15.71 -3.45
N GLN A 219 7.86 14.75 -4.18
CA GLN A 219 8.46 14.94 -5.51
C GLN A 219 7.56 14.47 -6.67
N LYS A 220 6.34 13.97 -6.38
CA LYS A 220 5.40 13.47 -7.40
C LYS A 220 4.23 14.45 -7.57
N PRO A 221 4.23 15.31 -8.59
CA PRO A 221 3.16 16.30 -8.79
C PRO A 221 1.79 15.66 -8.98
N GLU A 222 1.74 14.41 -9.48
CA GLU A 222 0.51 13.64 -9.65
C GLU A 222 -0.27 13.48 -8.34
N VAL A 223 0.43 13.43 -7.21
CA VAL A 223 -0.18 13.30 -5.88
C VAL A 223 -0.98 14.55 -5.51
N ALA A 224 -0.48 15.73 -5.88
CA ALA A 224 -1.20 16.98 -5.66
C ALA A 224 -2.49 17.02 -6.51
N PHE A 225 -2.47 16.51 -7.73
CA PHE A 225 -3.67 16.41 -8.56
C PHE A 225 -4.68 15.43 -7.98
N ARG A 226 -4.25 14.24 -7.55
CA ARG A 226 -5.14 13.28 -6.88
C ARG A 226 -5.76 13.85 -5.61
N LEU A 227 -5.03 14.68 -4.89
CA LEU A 227 -5.56 15.40 -3.73
C LEU A 227 -6.62 16.42 -4.13
N LEU A 228 -6.36 17.22 -5.16
CA LEU A 228 -7.31 18.19 -5.70
C LEU A 228 -8.59 17.49 -6.20
N ASP A 229 -8.46 16.37 -6.92
CA ASP A 229 -9.59 15.54 -7.36
C ASP A 229 -10.39 15.04 -6.15
N SER A 230 -9.70 14.59 -5.10
CA SER A 230 -10.34 14.11 -3.87
C SER A 230 -11.12 15.21 -3.15
N LEU A 231 -10.58 16.43 -3.10
CA LEU A 231 -11.25 17.60 -2.55
C LEU A 231 -12.47 18.01 -3.39
N SER A 232 -12.35 18.01 -4.71
CA SER A 232 -13.46 18.30 -5.62
C SER A 232 -14.60 17.30 -5.43
N ASN A 233 -14.28 16.00 -5.37
CA ASN A 233 -15.25 14.94 -5.13
C ASN A 233 -15.94 15.07 -3.76
N LEU A 234 -15.19 15.45 -2.72
CA LEU A 234 -15.74 15.71 -1.39
C LEU A 234 -16.73 16.88 -1.43
N SER A 235 -16.36 17.99 -2.08
CA SER A 235 -17.20 19.18 -2.19
C SER A 235 -18.50 18.91 -2.96
N GLN A 236 -18.45 18.08 -4.01
CA GLN A 236 -19.64 17.68 -4.75
C GLN A 236 -20.55 16.76 -3.93
N GLY A 237 -19.99 15.77 -3.24
CA GLY A 237 -20.77 14.86 -2.40
C GLY A 237 -21.49 15.56 -1.24
N LEU A 238 -20.88 16.64 -0.72
CA LEU A 238 -21.52 17.52 0.28
C LEU A 238 -22.68 18.32 -0.32
N ALA A 239 -22.50 18.91 -1.51
CA ALA A 239 -23.56 19.65 -2.20
C ALA A 239 -24.77 18.76 -2.52
N ASP A 240 -24.52 17.51 -2.93
CA ASP A 240 -25.59 16.54 -3.24
C ASP A 240 -26.35 16.11 -1.96
N ALA A 241 -25.66 16.01 -0.81
CA ALA A 241 -26.26 15.68 0.48
C ALA A 241 -27.06 16.85 1.08
N GLU A 242 -26.63 18.10 0.86
CA GLU A 242 -27.32 19.32 1.31
C GLU A 242 -28.67 19.54 0.61
N THR A 243 -28.86 19.00 -0.61
CA THR A 243 -30.18 18.92 -1.25
C THR A 243 -31.17 17.97 -0.55
N GLY A 244 -30.72 17.16 0.42
CA GLY A 244 -31.52 16.15 1.12
C GLY A 244 -31.83 16.43 2.60
N ALA A 245 -30.97 17.13 3.36
CA ALA A 245 -31.23 17.42 4.78
C ALA A 245 -30.36 18.57 5.35
N HIS A 246 -30.95 19.35 6.26
CA HIS A 246 -30.32 20.46 6.99
C HIS A 246 -29.14 20.00 7.89
N THR A 247 -27.89 20.33 7.54
CA THR A 247 -26.80 20.50 8.51
C THR A 247 -25.66 21.36 7.91
N VAL A 248 -25.71 22.68 8.09
CA VAL A 248 -24.81 23.66 7.40
C VAL A 248 -23.53 23.97 8.20
N GLU A 249 -23.40 23.50 9.44
CA GLU A 249 -22.32 23.96 10.33
C GLU A 249 -21.16 22.95 10.48
N GLY A 250 -21.35 21.69 10.09
CA GLY A 250 -20.30 20.66 10.08
C GLY A 250 -19.48 20.65 8.78
N SER A 251 -20.15 20.68 7.61
CA SER A 251 -19.54 20.45 6.29
C SER A 251 -18.41 21.41 5.93
N LYS A 252 -18.53 22.69 6.30
CA LYS A 252 -17.50 23.71 6.05
C LYS A 252 -16.27 23.56 6.95
N LEU A 253 -16.49 23.13 8.19
CA LEU A 253 -15.45 22.94 9.21
C LEU A 253 -14.52 21.76 8.84
N ASP A 254 -15.05 20.81 8.06
CA ASP A 254 -14.38 19.57 7.67
C ASP A 254 -13.37 19.77 6.52
N CYS A 255 -13.72 20.57 5.50
CA CYS A 255 -12.77 20.95 4.43
C CYS A 255 -11.61 21.80 4.97
N ASP A 256 -11.89 22.72 5.88
CA ASP A 256 -10.86 23.59 6.50
C ASP A 256 -9.78 22.81 7.25
N ARG A 257 -10.07 21.58 7.71
CA ARG A 257 -9.07 20.69 8.33
C ARG A 257 -8.07 20.16 7.31
N VAL A 258 -8.54 19.62 6.20
CA VAL A 258 -7.67 19.08 5.14
C VAL A 258 -6.83 20.20 4.53
N LEU A 259 -7.44 21.36 4.27
CA LEU A 259 -6.73 22.54 3.74
C LEU A 259 -5.61 22.99 4.69
N ARG A 260 -5.83 22.98 6.01
CA ARG A 260 -4.77 23.29 6.99
C ARG A 260 -3.60 22.31 6.93
N LEU A 261 -3.87 21.01 6.83
CA LEU A 261 -2.81 20.00 6.71
C LEU A 261 -2.03 20.13 5.39
N ILE A 262 -2.70 20.52 4.30
CA ILE A 262 -2.05 20.83 3.02
C ILE A 262 -1.07 22.00 3.18
N LEU A 263 -1.50 23.08 3.86
CA LEU A 263 -0.63 24.23 4.13
C LEU A 263 0.55 23.86 5.04
N GLU A 264 0.39 22.90 5.95
CA GLU A 264 1.51 22.36 6.72
C GLU A 264 2.47 21.53 5.88
N TRP A 265 1.95 20.69 4.98
CA TRP A 265 2.76 19.95 4.03
C TRP A 265 3.56 20.86 3.10
N PHE A 266 2.97 21.96 2.60
CA PHE A 266 3.68 22.95 1.78
C PHE A 266 4.95 23.48 2.41
N LYS A 267 4.98 23.66 3.74
CA LYS A 267 6.19 24.10 4.46
C LYS A 267 7.34 23.09 4.39
N THR A 268 7.06 21.85 3.99
CA THR A 268 8.05 20.75 3.88
C THR A 268 8.49 20.47 2.45
N VAL A 269 7.90 21.14 1.46
CA VAL A 269 8.28 21.03 0.05
C VAL A 269 9.62 21.76 -0.14
N GLN A 270 10.65 21.01 -0.59
CA GLN A 270 11.99 21.56 -0.81
C GLN A 270 12.17 22.13 -2.22
N ASP A 271 11.60 21.48 -3.23
CA ASP A 271 11.70 21.89 -4.62
C ASP A 271 10.32 22.21 -5.20
N TRP A 272 10.00 23.49 -5.23
CA TRP A 272 8.73 23.99 -5.75
C TRP A 272 8.66 23.95 -7.28
N ASN A 273 9.79 23.86 -7.99
CA ASN A 273 9.78 23.85 -9.46
C ASN A 273 9.12 22.58 -10.01
N ILE A 274 9.25 21.47 -9.28
CA ILE A 274 8.61 20.18 -9.63
C ILE A 274 7.09 20.29 -9.57
N LEU A 275 6.55 21.09 -8.65
CA LEU A 275 5.12 21.19 -8.41
C LEU A 275 4.47 22.33 -9.19
N ILE A 276 5.13 23.49 -9.31
CA ILE A 276 4.58 24.71 -9.91
C ILE A 276 4.25 24.50 -11.39
N GLY A 277 5.17 23.94 -12.18
CA GLY A 277 4.95 23.73 -13.62
C GLY A 277 3.67 22.94 -13.90
N PRO A 278 3.55 21.71 -13.35
CA PRO A 278 2.35 20.91 -13.48
C PRO A 278 1.07 21.60 -12.95
N LEU A 279 1.13 22.28 -11.79
CA LEU A 279 -0.03 23.00 -11.26
C LEU A 279 -0.54 24.09 -12.20
N ILE A 280 0.37 24.83 -12.84
CA ILE A 280 0.01 25.84 -13.84
C ILE A 280 -0.57 25.16 -15.08
N ASP A 281 0.04 24.08 -15.58
CA ASP A 281 -0.50 23.33 -16.72
C ASP A 281 -1.95 22.86 -16.43
N ASN A 282 -2.21 22.37 -15.23
CA ASN A 282 -3.56 21.94 -14.83
C ASN A 282 -4.54 23.12 -14.69
N MET A 283 -4.10 24.24 -14.10
CA MET A 283 -4.94 25.47 -14.06
C MET A 283 -5.31 25.98 -15.45
N LEU A 284 -4.39 25.89 -16.41
CA LEU A 284 -4.62 26.30 -17.79
C LEU A 284 -5.55 25.33 -18.53
N ALA A 285 -5.51 24.04 -18.21
CA ALA A 285 -6.41 23.03 -18.76
C ALA A 285 -7.83 23.15 -18.17
N GLU A 286 -7.94 23.37 -16.86
CA GLU A 286 -9.22 23.45 -16.13
C GLU A 286 -9.31 24.72 -15.26
N PRO A 287 -9.47 25.90 -15.88
CA PRO A 287 -9.46 27.19 -15.15
C PRO A 287 -10.66 27.37 -14.21
N SER A 288 -11.72 26.58 -14.37
CA SER A 288 -12.90 26.60 -13.48
C SER A 288 -12.70 25.84 -12.16
N ASN A 289 -11.58 25.13 -11.99
CA ASN A 289 -11.33 24.37 -10.78
C ASN A 289 -10.95 25.29 -9.60
N ALA A 290 -11.91 25.55 -8.72
CA ALA A 290 -11.75 26.43 -7.57
C ALA A 290 -10.65 25.97 -6.60
N ASN A 291 -10.42 24.65 -6.48
CA ASN A 291 -9.38 24.11 -5.59
C ASN A 291 -7.97 24.43 -6.11
N ILE A 292 -7.77 24.40 -7.43
CA ILE A 292 -6.48 24.80 -8.04
C ILE A 292 -6.23 26.29 -7.83
N VAL A 293 -7.23 27.14 -8.07
CA VAL A 293 -7.11 28.59 -7.85
C VAL A 293 -6.80 28.90 -6.39
N TRP A 294 -7.51 28.25 -5.46
CA TRP A 294 -7.23 28.36 -4.03
C TRP A 294 -5.78 27.97 -3.73
N LEU A 295 -5.31 26.83 -4.24
CA LEU A 295 -3.96 26.33 -3.98
C LEU A 295 -2.90 27.33 -4.47
N LEU A 296 -3.01 27.79 -5.73
CA LEU A 296 -2.10 28.76 -6.33
C LEU A 296 -2.06 30.08 -5.54
N SER A 297 -3.20 30.54 -5.03
CA SER A 297 -3.25 31.77 -4.22
C SER A 297 -2.46 31.67 -2.90
N HIS A 298 -2.31 30.46 -2.35
CA HIS A 298 -1.58 30.20 -1.11
C HIS A 298 -0.08 29.96 -1.32
N ILE A 299 0.36 29.73 -2.56
CA ILE A 299 1.78 29.54 -2.91
C ILE A 299 2.33 30.70 -3.75
N ASN A 300 1.72 31.89 -3.65
CA ASN A 300 2.08 33.06 -4.45
C ASN A 300 3.57 33.47 -4.31
N ALA A 301 4.15 33.34 -3.12
CA ALA A 301 5.56 33.63 -2.91
C ALA A 301 6.46 32.69 -3.75
N GLN A 302 6.14 31.39 -3.74
CA GLN A 302 6.87 30.38 -4.51
C GLN A 302 6.63 30.52 -6.01
N LEU A 303 5.42 30.91 -6.43
CA LEU A 303 5.14 31.26 -7.83
C LEU A 303 5.96 32.45 -8.30
N ALA A 304 6.16 33.46 -7.46
CA ALA A 304 7.00 34.61 -7.77
C ALA A 304 8.49 34.23 -7.87
N GLU A 305 8.96 33.29 -7.04
CA GLU A 305 10.32 32.75 -7.10
C GLU A 305 10.56 31.91 -8.37
N ALA A 306 9.56 31.14 -8.82
CA ALA A 306 9.60 30.34 -10.06
C ALA A 306 8.95 31.06 -11.26
N ALA A 307 9.06 32.39 -11.32
CA ALA A 307 8.41 33.20 -12.35
C ALA A 307 8.86 32.85 -13.78
N ASP A 308 10.10 32.37 -13.95
CA ASP A 308 10.62 31.88 -15.22
C ASP A 308 9.86 30.64 -15.71
N VAL A 309 9.58 29.68 -14.82
CA VAL A 309 8.78 28.49 -15.11
C VAL A 309 7.36 28.88 -15.49
N VAL A 310 6.73 29.76 -14.70
CA VAL A 310 5.35 30.23 -14.96
C VAL A 310 5.27 30.94 -16.32
N LEU A 311 6.19 31.88 -16.59
CA LEU A 311 6.22 32.62 -17.84
C LEU A 311 6.46 31.70 -19.04
N HIS A 312 7.38 30.73 -18.90
CA HIS A 312 7.65 29.76 -19.96
C HIS A 312 6.40 28.94 -20.32
N ARG A 313 5.64 28.46 -19.32
CA ARG A 313 4.40 27.69 -19.56
C ARG A 313 3.30 28.53 -20.22
N VAL A 314 3.12 29.77 -19.78
CA VAL A 314 2.14 30.69 -20.39
C VAL A 314 2.52 30.99 -21.85
N LEU A 315 3.81 31.23 -22.14
CA LEU A 315 4.28 31.46 -23.51
C LEU A 315 4.08 30.25 -24.42
N LEU A 316 4.29 29.03 -23.91
CA LEU A 316 4.01 27.80 -24.66
C LEU A 316 2.52 27.69 -25.02
N LEU A 317 1.61 27.98 -24.08
CA LEU A 317 0.17 28.00 -24.36
C LEU A 317 -0.20 29.04 -25.42
N MET A 318 0.32 30.27 -25.29
CA MET A 318 0.05 31.34 -26.25
C MET A 318 0.56 31.00 -27.65
N LYS A 319 1.70 30.30 -27.75
CA LYS A 319 2.24 29.82 -29.03
C LYS A 319 1.35 28.72 -29.64
N GLY A 320 0.93 27.74 -28.83
CA GLY A 320 0.04 26.67 -29.30
C GLY A 320 -1.33 27.20 -29.75
N GLN A 321 -1.89 28.20 -29.05
CA GLN A 321 -3.11 28.87 -29.48
C GLN A 321 -2.93 29.60 -30.82
N LYS A 322 -1.78 30.26 -31.02
CA LYS A 322 -1.48 30.93 -32.29
C LYS A 322 -1.37 29.94 -33.45
N ASP A 323 -0.72 28.81 -33.24
CA ASP A 323 -0.57 27.75 -34.26
C ASP A 323 -1.93 27.10 -34.60
N MET A 324 -2.81 26.85 -33.60
CA MET A 324 -4.18 26.36 -33.85
C MET A 324 -5.07 27.37 -34.57
N ILE A 325 -4.91 28.66 -34.27
CA ILE A 325 -5.61 29.73 -34.98
C ILE A 325 -5.13 29.75 -36.42
N ASP A 326 -3.82 29.83 -36.66
CA ASP A 326 -3.27 29.86 -38.02
C ASP A 326 -3.70 28.62 -38.84
N GLU A 327 -3.67 27.40 -38.28
CA GLU A 327 -4.19 26.19 -38.97
C GLU A 327 -5.70 26.22 -39.25
N ALA A 328 -6.51 26.73 -38.32
CA ALA A 328 -7.96 26.86 -38.51
C ALA A 328 -8.34 27.94 -39.54
N PHE A 329 -7.46 28.91 -39.80
CA PHE A 329 -7.62 29.93 -40.84
C PHE A 329 -7.17 29.45 -42.23
N PHE A 330 -6.43 28.33 -42.32
CA PHE A 330 -5.96 27.74 -43.58
C PHE A 330 -6.74 26.47 -44.02
N SER A 331 -7.80 26.08 -43.30
CA SER A 331 -8.74 25.01 -43.71
C SER A 331 -10.08 25.56 -44.17
#